data_AF-A0A1W0W7E6-F1
#
_entry.id   AF-A0A1W0W7E6-F1
#
_cell.length_a   1.000
_cell.length_b   1.000
_cell.length_c   1.000
_cell.angle_alpha   90.00
_cell.angle_beta   90.00
_cell.angle_gamma   90.00
#
_symmetry.space_group_name_H-M   'P 1'
#
loop_
_entity.id
_entity.type
_entity.pdbx_description
1 polymer ?
#
loop_
_entity_poly.entity_id
_entity_poly.type
_entity_poly.pdbx_seq_one_letter_code
_entity_poly.pdbx_strand_id
1 'polypeptide(L)'
;MECDYARQSEYIAIFDADFQPEPDFLLRTVPFLLHNPEVALVQARWSFVNGTTSLLTRVQKMFYDYHFKVEQEAGSATFAFFSFNGTAGVWRTIAIRDAGGWKDRTTVEDMDLAVRATLKGWKFVYVGDIRVKSELPSTYKAYCRQQFRWSSGGANLFRKMAKDVLFAKDISLVKKIHMLYSFFFVRRVVAPTAACILFNVIIPISVTVPELYLPVWGVAYIPMVLTIVTVIRHPKNLHIMPFWILFESVMTLHRMRAAVTGLLELEGFNQWTVTKKVGNDLEDTEVPLLQKTRKRLRDRVNFLEIGFSVFLFLCASYNLVFHGTRSYYLYMYLQGLAFLLLGLNFTGTCSCCQ
;
A
#
# COMPACT_ATOMS: atom_id res chain seq x y z
N MET A 1 -24.25 11.56 -15.18
CA MET A 1 -25.28 10.79 -14.46
C MET A 1 -26.56 10.86 -15.28
N GLU A 2 -27.00 9.71 -15.78
CA GLU A 2 -28.21 9.57 -16.63
C GLU A 2 -29.51 9.54 -15.79
N CYS A 3 -29.43 9.18 -14.51
CA CYS A 3 -30.60 9.16 -13.63
C CYS A 3 -30.80 10.51 -12.91
N ASP A 4 -31.98 11.10 -13.00
CA ASP A 4 -32.27 12.42 -12.43
C ASP A 4 -32.24 12.45 -10.89
N TYR A 5 -32.66 11.36 -10.23
CA TYR A 5 -32.59 11.27 -8.76
C TYR A 5 -31.14 11.34 -8.26
N ALA A 6 -30.18 10.79 -9.00
CA ALA A 6 -28.77 10.83 -8.63
C ALA A 6 -28.18 12.25 -8.71
N ARG A 7 -28.77 13.13 -9.52
CA ARG A 7 -28.39 14.56 -9.60
C ARG A 7 -28.90 15.37 -8.41
N GLN A 8 -29.90 14.86 -7.70
CA GLN A 8 -30.50 15.51 -6.52
C GLN A 8 -29.81 15.09 -5.21
N SER A 9 -29.04 14.00 -5.21
CA SER A 9 -28.33 13.54 -4.02
C SER A 9 -27.26 14.54 -3.56
N GLU A 10 -27.35 15.02 -2.32
CA GLU A 10 -26.34 15.91 -1.73
C GLU A 10 -25.04 15.16 -1.36
N TYR A 11 -25.17 13.88 -1.03
CA TYR A 11 -24.08 13.01 -0.60
C TYR A 11 -24.02 11.72 -1.42
N ILE A 12 -22.82 11.19 -1.62
CA ILE A 12 -22.54 9.96 -2.35
C ILE A 12 -21.68 9.05 -1.48
N ALA A 13 -22.23 7.90 -1.08
CA ALA A 13 -21.45 6.85 -0.44
C ALA A 13 -20.88 5.90 -1.51
N ILE A 14 -19.60 5.54 -1.37
CA ILE A 14 -18.89 4.72 -2.36
C ILE A 14 -18.40 3.44 -1.68
N PHE A 15 -18.79 2.30 -2.24
CA PHE A 15 -18.37 0.97 -1.79
C PHE A 15 -17.92 0.12 -2.97
N ASP A 16 -16.83 -0.61 -2.78
CA ASP A 16 -16.39 -1.64 -3.71
C ASP A 16 -17.22 -2.90 -3.44
N ALA A 17 -17.30 -3.79 -4.42
CA ALA A 17 -18.13 -4.99 -4.33
C ALA A 17 -17.72 -5.94 -3.18
N ASP A 18 -16.47 -5.87 -2.70
CA ASP A 18 -15.98 -6.66 -1.56
C ASP A 18 -16.13 -5.98 -0.19
N PHE A 19 -16.79 -4.81 -0.13
CA PHE A 19 -16.98 -4.05 1.11
C PHE A 19 -18.38 -4.23 1.70
N GLN A 20 -18.43 -4.50 3.00
CA GLN A 20 -19.65 -4.71 3.76
C GLN A 20 -19.77 -3.65 4.86
N PRO A 21 -20.47 -2.53 4.61
CA PRO A 21 -20.75 -1.52 5.64
C PRO A 21 -21.80 -2.03 6.63
N GLU A 22 -21.71 -1.57 7.88
CA GLU A 22 -22.75 -1.80 8.88
C GLU A 22 -24.02 -0.99 8.54
N PRO A 23 -25.23 -1.43 8.94
CA PRO A 23 -26.48 -0.75 8.60
C PRO A 23 -26.56 0.71 9.07
N ASP A 24 -25.80 1.06 10.11
CA ASP A 24 -25.74 2.40 10.70
C ASP A 24 -24.66 3.31 10.06
N PHE A 25 -23.97 2.85 9.01
CA PHE A 25 -22.82 3.56 8.42
C PHE A 25 -23.13 5.01 8.05
N LEU A 26 -24.25 5.26 7.36
CA LEU A 26 -24.63 6.61 6.94
C LEU A 26 -25.00 7.50 8.14
N LEU A 27 -25.71 6.94 9.12
CA LEU A 27 -26.07 7.65 10.36
C LEU A 27 -24.83 8.10 11.14
N ARG A 28 -23.72 7.35 11.04
CA ARG A 28 -22.46 7.67 11.72
C ARG A 28 -21.50 8.54 10.91
N THR A 29 -21.69 8.67 9.59
CA THR A 29 -20.79 9.42 8.71
C THR A 29 -21.35 10.76 8.23
N VAL A 30 -22.63 10.79 7.83
CA VAL A 30 -23.29 11.99 7.27
C VAL A 30 -23.31 13.17 8.27
N PRO A 31 -23.46 13.00 9.59
CA PRO A 31 -23.44 14.12 10.52
C PRO A 31 -22.17 15.00 10.42
N PHE A 32 -21.00 14.42 10.13
CA PHE A 32 -19.77 15.21 9.95
C PHE A 32 -19.85 16.18 8.77
N LEU A 33 -20.57 15.80 7.70
CA LEU A 33 -20.80 16.65 6.53
C LEU A 33 -21.88 17.70 6.80
N LEU A 34 -22.96 17.32 7.51
CA LEU A 34 -24.03 18.26 7.84
C LEU A 34 -23.56 19.40 8.74
N HIS A 35 -22.76 19.07 9.76
CA HIS A 35 -22.29 20.07 10.75
C HIS A 35 -21.09 20.88 10.26
N ASN A 36 -20.48 20.52 9.13
CA ASN A 36 -19.36 21.27 8.58
C ASN A 36 -19.44 21.36 7.04
N PRO A 37 -19.84 22.53 6.49
CA PRO A 37 -20.00 22.73 5.05
C PRO A 37 -18.67 22.67 4.28
N GLU A 38 -17.52 22.79 4.93
CA GLU A 38 -16.20 22.74 4.28
C GLU A 38 -15.67 21.30 4.10
N VAL A 39 -16.31 20.31 4.73
CA VAL A 39 -15.92 18.91 4.61
C VAL A 39 -16.51 18.34 3.31
N ALA A 40 -15.63 17.80 2.48
CA ALA A 40 -16.00 17.11 1.24
C ALA A 40 -16.06 15.60 1.39
N LEU A 41 -15.25 15.01 2.27
CA LEU A 41 -15.08 13.57 2.40
C LEU A 41 -15.03 13.18 3.87
N VAL A 42 -15.83 12.17 4.21
CA VAL A 42 -15.70 11.38 5.44
C VAL A 42 -15.26 9.98 5.06
N GLN A 43 -14.07 9.57 5.51
CA GLN A 43 -13.52 8.23 5.25
C GLN A 43 -13.62 7.37 6.50
N ALA A 44 -14.23 6.20 6.37
CA ALA A 44 -14.23 5.19 7.41
C ALA A 44 -13.00 4.26 7.28
N ARG A 45 -12.68 3.56 8.35
CA ARG A 45 -11.57 2.61 8.41
C ARG A 45 -11.93 1.28 7.76
N TRP A 46 -10.96 0.71 7.03
CA TRP A 46 -11.07 -0.66 6.54
C TRP A 46 -10.79 -1.67 7.65
N SER A 47 -11.55 -2.75 7.67
CA SER A 47 -11.35 -3.89 8.55
C SER A 47 -11.37 -5.17 7.73
N PHE A 48 -10.48 -6.10 8.04
CA PHE A 48 -10.22 -7.24 7.16
C PHE A 48 -10.77 -8.55 7.74
N VAL A 49 -11.66 -9.21 6.98
CA VAL A 49 -12.32 -10.46 7.40
C VAL A 49 -11.37 -11.66 7.36
N ASN A 50 -10.49 -11.74 6.36
CA ASN A 50 -9.50 -12.81 6.17
C ASN A 50 -8.11 -12.48 6.75
N GLY A 51 -8.03 -11.49 7.65
CA GLY A 51 -6.76 -10.99 8.18
C GLY A 51 -5.97 -11.97 9.06
N THR A 52 -6.54 -13.12 9.41
CA THR A 52 -5.91 -14.18 10.22
C THR A 52 -5.72 -15.49 9.46
N THR A 53 -6.23 -15.60 8.23
CA THR A 53 -6.32 -16.83 7.43
C THR A 53 -4.96 -17.39 7.01
N SER A 54 -3.99 -16.53 6.69
CA SER A 54 -2.64 -16.97 6.30
C SER A 54 -1.57 -16.02 6.85
N LEU A 55 -0.31 -16.44 6.84
CA LEU A 55 0.81 -15.55 7.18
C LEU A 55 0.82 -14.30 6.29
N LEU A 56 0.54 -14.47 5.00
CA LEU A 56 0.45 -13.36 4.04
C LEU A 56 -0.62 -12.34 4.45
N THR A 57 -1.84 -12.78 4.77
CA THR A 57 -2.92 -11.85 5.15
C THR A 57 -2.68 -11.21 6.52
N ARG A 58 -2.01 -11.91 7.45
CA ARG A 58 -1.59 -11.35 8.75
C ARG A 58 -0.56 -10.23 8.60
N VAL A 59 0.46 -10.46 7.76
CA VAL A 59 1.50 -9.46 7.44
C VAL A 59 0.90 -8.24 6.74
N GLN A 60 0.01 -8.47 5.76
CA GLN A 60 -0.73 -7.38 5.10
C GLN A 60 -1.58 -6.57 6.08
N LYS A 61 -2.36 -7.24 6.94
CA LYS A 61 -3.20 -6.58 7.95
C LYS A 61 -2.37 -5.65 8.82
N MET A 62 -1.18 -6.07 9.23
CA MET A 62 -0.28 -5.26 10.05
C MET A 62 0.17 -3.97 9.36
N PHE A 63 0.54 -4.06 8.07
CA PHE A 63 0.87 -2.90 7.25
C PHE A 63 -0.31 -1.91 7.13
N TYR A 64 -1.50 -2.42 6.81
CA TYR A 64 -2.69 -1.59 6.64
C TYR A 64 -3.18 -0.96 7.94
N ASP A 65 -3.10 -1.69 9.06
CA ASP A 65 -3.49 -1.14 10.37
C ASP A 65 -2.64 0.08 10.75
N TYR A 66 -1.34 0.07 10.45
CA TYR A 66 -0.47 1.24 10.61
C TYR A 66 -0.91 2.39 9.70
N HIS A 67 -1.09 2.12 8.41
CA HIS A 67 -1.51 3.13 7.43
C HIS A 67 -2.79 3.86 7.85
N PHE A 68 -3.80 3.10 8.28
CA PHE A 68 -5.11 3.65 8.65
C PHE A 68 -5.10 4.37 10.00
N LYS A 69 -4.56 3.74 11.06
CA LYS A 69 -4.58 4.31 12.42
C LYS A 69 -3.55 5.41 12.68
N VAL A 70 -2.54 5.53 11.83
CA VAL A 70 -1.47 6.51 12.05
C VAL A 70 -1.48 7.51 10.92
N GLU A 71 -1.33 7.06 9.68
CA GLU A 71 -1.10 8.01 8.59
C GLU A 71 -2.38 8.78 8.19
N GLN A 72 -3.52 8.11 8.09
CA GLN A 72 -4.77 8.78 7.71
C GLN A 72 -5.34 9.63 8.85
N GLU A 73 -5.30 9.12 10.09
CA GLU A 73 -5.66 9.90 11.27
C GLU A 73 -4.79 11.16 11.41
N ALA A 74 -3.46 11.03 11.29
CA ALA A 74 -2.57 12.19 11.37
C ALA A 74 -2.77 13.18 10.21
N GLY A 75 -2.97 12.68 8.98
CA GLY A 75 -3.23 13.52 7.81
C GLY A 75 -4.54 14.30 7.94
N SER A 76 -5.61 13.63 8.40
CA SER A 76 -6.90 14.25 8.66
C SER A 76 -6.79 15.31 9.77
N ALA A 77 -6.20 14.97 10.92
CA ALA A 77 -6.12 15.89 12.06
C ALA A 77 -5.20 17.10 11.80
N THR A 78 -4.10 16.91 11.08
CA THR A 78 -3.07 17.96 10.92
C THR A 78 -3.30 18.84 9.69
N PHE A 79 -3.75 18.24 8.58
CA PHE A 79 -3.84 18.93 7.28
C PHE A 79 -5.24 18.93 6.68
N ALA A 80 -6.22 18.29 7.34
CA ALA A 80 -7.53 17.99 6.78
C ALA A 80 -7.41 17.38 5.38
N PHE A 81 -6.38 16.54 5.18
CA PHE A 81 -6.03 15.94 3.89
C PHE A 81 -5.41 14.56 4.07
N PHE A 82 -5.88 13.63 3.25
CA PHE A 82 -5.32 12.31 3.03
C PHE A 82 -5.83 11.80 1.67
N SER A 83 -5.26 10.70 1.17
CA SER A 83 -5.77 10.07 -0.05
C SER A 83 -7.13 9.44 0.22
N PHE A 84 -8.14 9.72 -0.61
CA PHE A 84 -9.32 8.85 -0.63
C PHE A 84 -8.88 7.43 -0.97
N ASN A 85 -9.46 6.43 -0.31
CA ASN A 85 -9.08 5.03 -0.49
C ASN A 85 -9.83 4.33 -1.64
N GLY A 86 -10.66 5.08 -2.37
CA GLY A 86 -11.52 4.56 -3.43
C GLY A 86 -12.86 4.03 -2.94
N THR A 87 -12.99 3.77 -1.64
CA THR A 87 -14.16 3.10 -1.07
C THR A 87 -14.33 3.39 0.44
N ALA A 88 -15.46 2.97 1.01
CA ALA A 88 -15.81 3.18 2.42
C ALA A 88 -15.78 4.66 2.83
N GLY A 89 -16.20 5.54 1.92
CA GLY A 89 -16.26 6.98 2.16
C GLY A 89 -17.55 7.61 1.65
N VAL A 90 -17.95 8.69 2.32
CA VAL A 90 -19.08 9.52 1.93
C VAL A 90 -18.56 10.86 1.45
N TRP A 91 -18.89 11.19 0.21
CA TRP A 91 -18.53 12.44 -0.44
C TRP A 91 -19.71 13.40 -0.48
N ARG A 92 -19.43 14.69 -0.37
CA ARG A 92 -20.36 15.74 -0.80
C ARG A 92 -20.37 15.82 -2.33
N THR A 93 -21.55 15.74 -2.94
CA THR A 93 -21.70 15.74 -4.40
C THR A 93 -21.10 16.99 -5.05
N ILE A 94 -21.31 18.17 -4.45
CA ILE A 94 -20.77 19.42 -4.98
C ILE A 94 -19.24 19.43 -4.98
N ALA A 95 -18.58 18.83 -3.98
CA ALA A 95 -17.13 18.78 -3.93
C ALA A 95 -16.54 17.94 -5.07
N ILE A 96 -17.19 16.83 -5.42
CA ILE A 96 -16.81 16.02 -6.60
C ILE A 96 -16.96 16.85 -7.87
N ARG A 97 -18.08 17.56 -8.02
CA ARG A 97 -18.35 18.41 -9.20
C ARG A 97 -17.34 19.55 -9.31
N ASP A 98 -17.06 20.25 -8.22
CA ASP A 98 -16.12 21.38 -8.16
C ASP A 98 -14.68 20.94 -8.45
N ALA A 99 -14.32 19.72 -8.05
CA ALA A 99 -13.04 19.11 -8.41
C ALA A 99 -12.96 18.72 -9.90
N GLY A 100 -14.08 18.69 -10.63
CA GLY A 100 -14.16 18.30 -12.03
C GLY A 100 -14.41 16.81 -12.25
N GLY A 101 -15.02 16.12 -11.28
CA GLY A 101 -15.42 14.71 -11.38
C GLY A 101 -14.26 13.71 -11.33
N TRP A 102 -14.57 12.47 -11.71
CA TRP A 102 -13.62 11.37 -11.85
C TRP A 102 -12.83 11.51 -13.16
N LYS A 103 -11.53 11.22 -13.11
CA LYS A 103 -10.64 11.26 -14.28
C LYS A 103 -9.86 9.95 -14.38
N ASP A 104 -9.81 9.38 -15.58
CA ASP A 104 -9.17 8.10 -15.92
C ASP A 104 -7.67 8.22 -16.24
N ARG A 105 -7.09 9.40 -16.01
CA ARG A 105 -5.69 9.74 -16.35
C ARG A 105 -4.62 9.03 -15.52
N THR A 106 -5.02 8.26 -14.50
CA THR A 106 -4.14 7.49 -13.61
C THR A 106 -4.92 6.33 -12.99
N THR A 107 -4.24 5.29 -12.51
CA THR A 107 -4.83 4.12 -11.85
C THR A 107 -5.21 4.33 -10.37
N VAL A 108 -5.05 5.56 -9.90
CA VAL A 108 -5.42 6.07 -8.57
C VAL A 108 -6.31 7.30 -8.71
N GLU A 109 -7.37 7.15 -9.50
CA GLU A 109 -8.38 8.18 -9.81
C GLU A 109 -9.05 8.74 -8.54
N ASP A 110 -9.12 7.92 -7.49
CA ASP A 110 -9.57 8.26 -6.14
C ASP A 110 -8.66 9.28 -5.45
N MET A 111 -7.34 9.04 -5.50
CA MET A 111 -6.32 9.94 -4.98
C MET A 111 -6.26 11.23 -5.82
N ASP A 112 -6.42 11.13 -7.14
CA ASP A 112 -6.47 12.28 -8.03
C ASP A 112 -7.63 13.22 -7.67
N LEU A 113 -8.81 12.66 -7.44
CA LEU A 113 -9.99 13.41 -6.97
C LEU A 113 -9.73 14.07 -5.61
N ALA A 114 -9.16 13.33 -4.66
CA ALA A 114 -8.83 13.84 -3.34
C ALA A 114 -7.86 15.04 -3.40
N VAL A 115 -6.82 14.96 -4.23
CA VAL A 115 -5.86 16.06 -4.42
C VAL A 115 -6.57 17.26 -5.04
N ARG A 116 -7.33 17.08 -6.12
CA ARG A 116 -8.04 18.18 -6.79
C ARG A 116 -9.07 18.87 -5.89
N ALA A 117 -9.86 18.11 -5.15
CA ALA A 117 -10.81 18.68 -4.20
C ALA A 117 -10.09 19.48 -3.11
N THR A 118 -8.95 18.98 -2.63
CA THR A 118 -8.13 19.71 -1.66
C THR A 118 -7.59 21.04 -2.22
N LEU A 119 -7.18 21.07 -3.49
CA LEU A 119 -6.75 22.30 -4.15
C LEU A 119 -7.88 23.31 -4.36
N LYS A 120 -9.15 22.88 -4.23
CA LYS A 120 -10.34 23.74 -4.19
C LYS A 120 -10.73 24.18 -2.76
N GLY A 121 -9.90 23.88 -1.76
CA GLY A 121 -10.13 24.29 -0.37
C GLY A 121 -10.93 23.29 0.47
N TRP A 122 -11.39 22.18 -0.12
CA TRP A 122 -12.15 21.16 0.61
C TRP A 122 -11.31 20.45 1.68
N LYS A 123 -11.98 20.05 2.77
CA LYS A 123 -11.40 19.37 3.92
C LYS A 123 -11.87 17.92 4.00
N PHE A 124 -11.00 17.03 4.50
CA PHE A 124 -11.32 15.61 4.69
C PHE A 124 -11.23 15.19 6.15
N VAL A 125 -12.19 14.36 6.56
CA VAL A 125 -12.28 13.79 7.90
C VAL A 125 -12.11 12.28 7.83
N TYR A 126 -11.21 11.74 8.63
CA TYR A 126 -11.03 10.30 8.81
C TYR A 126 -11.66 9.87 10.15
N VAL A 127 -12.55 8.87 10.12
CA VAL A 127 -13.27 8.37 11.29
C VAL A 127 -12.86 6.93 11.58
N GLY A 128 -11.83 6.76 12.41
CA GLY A 128 -11.22 5.46 12.72
C GLY A 128 -12.12 4.46 13.45
N ASP A 129 -13.16 4.95 14.15
CA ASP A 129 -14.11 4.15 14.93
C ASP A 129 -15.21 3.50 14.09
N ILE A 130 -15.42 3.98 12.86
CA ILE A 130 -16.34 3.36 11.90
C ILE A 130 -15.51 2.40 11.05
N ARG A 131 -15.87 1.12 11.10
CA ARG A 131 -15.14 0.05 10.40
C ARG A 131 -16.03 -0.55 9.32
N VAL A 132 -15.50 -0.68 8.11
CA VAL A 132 -16.15 -1.35 7.00
C VAL A 132 -15.37 -2.63 6.70
N LYS A 133 -16.06 -3.76 6.65
CA LYS A 133 -15.42 -5.07 6.42
C LYS A 133 -15.02 -5.21 4.95
N SER A 134 -13.85 -5.77 4.68
CA SER A 134 -13.32 -6.04 3.35
C SER A 134 -12.37 -7.25 3.34
N GLU A 135 -12.02 -7.72 2.14
CA GLU A 135 -11.13 -8.86 1.96
C GLU A 135 -9.71 -8.41 1.56
N LEU A 136 -8.67 -9.01 2.14
CA LEU A 136 -7.29 -8.85 1.68
C LEU A 136 -6.99 -9.79 0.50
N PRO A 137 -6.08 -9.42 -0.42
CA PRO A 137 -5.58 -10.36 -1.43
C PRO A 137 -5.02 -11.65 -0.80
N SER A 138 -5.65 -12.78 -1.12
CA SER A 138 -5.31 -14.10 -0.56
C SER A 138 -4.09 -14.78 -1.20
N THR A 139 -3.53 -14.21 -2.28
CA THR A 139 -2.35 -14.73 -2.97
C THR A 139 -1.28 -13.66 -3.17
N TYR A 140 0.00 -14.04 -3.09
CA TYR A 140 1.13 -13.13 -3.29
C TYR A 140 1.06 -12.38 -4.63
N LYS A 141 0.75 -13.10 -5.72
CA LYS A 141 0.60 -12.50 -7.05
C LYS A 141 -0.50 -11.44 -7.12
N ALA A 142 -1.64 -11.67 -6.45
CA ALA A 142 -2.72 -10.68 -6.40
C ALA A 142 -2.29 -9.44 -5.59
N TYR A 143 -1.60 -9.66 -4.46
CA TYR A 143 -1.06 -8.58 -3.65
C TYR A 143 -0.03 -7.74 -4.43
N CYS A 144 0.93 -8.35 -5.12
CA CYS A 144 1.94 -7.62 -5.92
C CYS A 144 1.30 -6.77 -7.02
N ARG A 145 0.24 -7.26 -7.68
CA ARG A 145 -0.52 -6.48 -8.68
C ARG A 145 -1.19 -5.26 -8.06
N GLN A 146 -1.83 -5.43 -6.91
CA GLN A 146 -2.45 -4.32 -6.18
C GLN A 146 -1.41 -3.28 -5.77
N GLN A 147 -0.30 -3.72 -5.17
CA GLN A 147 0.79 -2.83 -4.74
C GLN A 147 1.47 -2.13 -5.90
N PHE A 148 1.64 -2.80 -7.04
CA PHE A 148 2.17 -2.20 -8.26
C PHE A 148 1.26 -1.06 -8.73
N ARG A 149 -0.05 -1.30 -8.82
CA ARG A 149 -1.02 -0.28 -9.24
C ARG A 149 -0.96 0.95 -8.34
N TRP A 150 -1.03 0.77 -7.03
CA TRP A 150 -1.04 1.90 -6.10
C TRP A 150 0.28 2.67 -6.04
N SER A 151 1.42 1.97 -6.18
CA SER A 151 2.74 2.62 -6.17
C SER A 151 3.01 3.35 -7.48
N SER A 152 2.74 2.70 -8.62
CA SER A 152 2.87 3.29 -9.96
C SER A 152 1.92 4.46 -10.14
N GLY A 153 0.62 4.27 -9.83
CA GLY A 153 -0.39 5.32 -9.91
C GLY A 153 -0.05 6.51 -9.03
N GLY A 154 0.37 6.31 -7.78
CA GLY A 154 0.75 7.40 -6.89
C GLY A 154 1.96 8.20 -7.37
N ALA A 155 2.99 7.54 -7.91
CA ALA A 155 4.17 8.21 -8.48
C ALA A 155 3.84 8.94 -9.79
N ASN A 156 2.99 8.35 -10.62
CA ASN A 156 2.48 8.98 -11.84
C ASN A 156 1.64 10.23 -11.52
N LEU A 157 0.76 10.13 -10.52
CA LEU A 157 -0.07 11.24 -10.07
C LEU A 157 0.79 12.39 -9.52
N PHE A 158 1.87 12.09 -8.80
CA PHE A 158 2.82 13.11 -8.37
C PHE A 158 3.34 13.93 -9.55
N ARG A 159 3.82 13.27 -10.62
CA ARG A 159 4.29 13.93 -11.83
C ARG A 159 3.22 14.81 -12.47
N LYS A 160 1.95 14.38 -12.47
CA LYS A 160 0.83 15.13 -13.07
C LYS A 160 0.38 16.31 -12.22
N MET A 161 0.40 16.18 -10.88
CA MET A 161 -0.15 17.17 -9.95
C MET A 161 0.87 18.09 -9.30
N ALA A 162 2.18 17.82 -9.40
CA ALA A 162 3.20 18.61 -8.73
C ALA A 162 3.14 20.10 -9.07
N LYS A 163 2.95 20.44 -10.35
CA LYS A 163 2.81 21.84 -10.80
C LYS A 163 1.53 22.46 -10.24
N ASP A 164 0.41 21.77 -10.34
CA ASP A 164 -0.89 22.25 -9.86
C ASP A 164 -0.87 22.55 -8.35
N VAL A 165 -0.24 21.67 -7.55
CA VAL A 165 -0.09 21.87 -6.10
C VAL A 165 0.85 23.05 -5.79
N LEU A 166 1.95 23.19 -6.54
CA LEU A 166 2.91 24.28 -6.34
C LEU A 166 2.26 25.66 -6.58
N PHE A 167 1.51 25.79 -7.68
CA PHE A 167 0.91 27.04 -8.12
C PHE A 167 -0.50 27.33 -7.56
N ALA A 168 -1.06 26.43 -6.74
CA ALA A 168 -2.36 26.66 -6.11
C ALA A 168 -2.34 27.91 -5.21
N LYS A 169 -3.17 28.91 -5.48
CA LYS A 169 -3.14 30.18 -4.73
C LYS A 169 -3.75 30.09 -3.34
N ASP A 170 -4.81 29.29 -3.20
CA ASP A 170 -5.66 29.26 -2.01
C ASP A 170 -5.25 28.20 -0.98
N ILE A 171 -4.02 27.68 -1.08
CA ILE A 171 -3.49 26.64 -0.19
C ILE A 171 -2.28 27.16 0.59
N SER A 172 -2.30 26.96 1.90
CA SER A 172 -1.21 27.38 2.79
C SER A 172 0.13 26.71 2.40
N LEU A 173 1.23 27.43 2.60
CA LEU A 173 2.57 26.94 2.27
C LEU A 173 2.89 25.62 2.98
N VAL A 174 2.51 25.48 4.25
CA VAL A 174 2.73 24.26 5.04
C VAL A 174 1.99 23.08 4.41
N LYS A 175 0.74 23.27 3.97
CA LYS A 175 -0.04 22.22 3.31
C LYS A 175 0.54 21.86 1.93
N LYS A 176 1.03 22.83 1.16
CA LYS A 176 1.76 22.56 -0.10
C LYS A 176 3.02 21.73 0.13
N ILE A 177 3.85 22.10 1.12
CA ILE A 177 5.05 21.36 1.48
C ILE A 177 4.67 19.94 1.90
N HIS A 178 3.65 19.79 2.75
CA HIS A 178 3.17 18.47 3.15
C HIS A 178 2.76 17.63 1.93
N MET A 179 1.95 18.17 1.01
CA MET A 179 1.48 17.47 -0.18
C MET A 179 2.63 17.09 -1.13
N LEU A 180 3.49 18.05 -1.48
CA LEU A 180 4.59 17.82 -2.43
C LEU A 180 5.71 16.95 -1.83
N TYR A 181 6.20 17.32 -0.65
CA TYR A 181 7.35 16.68 -0.04
C TYR A 181 6.96 15.39 0.68
N SER A 182 6.08 15.45 1.68
CA SER A 182 5.79 14.28 2.52
C SER A 182 4.88 13.27 1.83
N PHE A 183 3.72 13.71 1.34
CA PHE A 183 2.68 12.84 0.78
C PHE A 183 3.05 12.25 -0.59
N PHE A 184 3.63 13.06 -1.49
CA PHE A 184 4.06 12.59 -2.81
C PHE A 184 5.53 12.17 -2.86
N PHE A 185 6.46 13.11 -2.77
CA PHE A 185 7.87 12.84 -3.09
C PHE A 185 8.48 11.79 -2.17
N VAL A 186 8.45 12.02 -0.85
CA VAL A 186 9.02 11.09 0.12
C VAL A 186 8.25 9.78 0.11
N ARG A 187 6.93 9.79 0.30
CA ARG A 187 6.16 8.55 0.48
C ARG A 187 6.03 7.71 -0.79
N ARG A 188 5.84 8.32 -1.96
CA ARG A 188 5.57 7.60 -3.21
C ARG A 188 6.81 7.31 -4.03
N VAL A 189 7.91 8.05 -3.83
CA VAL A 189 9.13 7.90 -4.65
C VAL A 189 10.36 7.58 -3.80
N VAL A 190 10.72 8.43 -2.84
CA VAL A 190 12.01 8.30 -2.12
C VAL A 190 11.99 7.12 -1.16
N ALA A 191 10.98 6.98 -0.30
CA ALA A 191 10.92 5.92 0.71
C ALA A 191 11.01 4.51 0.13
N PRO A 192 10.19 4.09 -0.87
CA PRO A 192 10.33 2.76 -1.45
C PRO A 192 11.68 2.56 -2.16
N THR A 193 12.18 3.58 -2.86
CA THR A 193 13.47 3.52 -3.57
C THR A 193 14.65 3.43 -2.61
N ALA A 194 14.73 4.31 -1.62
CA ALA A 194 15.78 4.34 -0.62
C ALA A 194 15.79 3.06 0.23
N ALA A 195 14.61 2.57 0.64
CA ALA A 195 14.51 1.30 1.37
C ALA A 195 15.01 0.13 0.51
N CYS A 196 14.59 0.03 -0.75
CA CYS A 196 15.07 -1.03 -1.63
C CYS A 196 16.59 -0.96 -1.85
N ILE A 197 17.13 0.22 -2.15
CA ILE A 197 18.56 0.40 -2.37
C ILE A 197 19.35 0.08 -1.10
N LEU A 198 18.91 0.56 0.07
CA LEU A 198 19.60 0.33 1.33
C LEU A 198 19.61 -1.16 1.71
N PHE A 199 18.42 -1.78 1.79
CA PHE A 199 18.27 -3.14 2.34
C PHE A 199 18.58 -4.26 1.34
N ASN A 200 18.33 -4.06 0.04
CA ASN A 200 18.52 -5.11 -0.96
C ASN A 200 19.82 -4.93 -1.78
N VAL A 201 20.52 -3.80 -1.68
CA VAL A 201 21.73 -3.53 -2.50
C VAL A 201 22.91 -3.08 -1.64
N ILE A 202 22.81 -1.94 -0.93
CA ILE A 202 23.93 -1.36 -0.18
C ILE A 202 24.39 -2.28 0.94
N ILE A 203 23.47 -2.79 1.78
CA ILE A 203 23.82 -3.70 2.89
C ILE A 203 24.50 -4.98 2.35
N PRO A 204 23.93 -5.71 1.38
CA PRO A 204 24.59 -6.87 0.80
C PRO A 204 25.96 -6.60 0.15
N ILE A 205 26.13 -5.48 -0.58
CA ILE A 205 27.43 -5.14 -1.19
C ILE A 205 28.44 -4.70 -0.12
N SER A 206 28.00 -4.06 0.96
CA SER A 206 28.90 -3.61 2.03
C SER A 206 29.65 -4.74 2.71
N VAL A 207 29.13 -5.97 2.66
CA VAL A 207 29.84 -7.12 3.23
C VAL A 207 30.94 -7.66 2.32
N THR A 208 30.97 -7.25 1.04
CA THR A 208 31.99 -7.62 0.06
C THR A 208 33.08 -6.57 -0.09
N VAL A 209 32.90 -5.39 0.50
CA VAL A 209 33.85 -4.26 0.44
C VAL A 209 34.33 -3.95 1.86
N PRO A 210 35.52 -4.41 2.27
CA PRO A 210 36.03 -4.28 3.65
C PRO A 210 36.06 -2.84 4.16
N GLU A 211 36.35 -1.89 3.27
CA GLU A 211 36.50 -0.46 3.57
C GLU A 211 35.17 0.25 3.76
N LEU A 212 34.04 -0.35 3.35
CA LEU A 212 32.73 0.27 3.47
C LEU A 212 32.17 0.06 4.89
N TYR A 213 32.08 1.16 5.63
CA TYR A 213 31.42 1.21 6.93
C TYR A 213 30.03 1.84 6.78
N LEU A 214 28.99 1.07 7.10
CA LEU A 214 27.63 1.59 7.17
C LEU A 214 27.34 2.10 8.58
N PRO A 215 26.74 3.30 8.70
CA PRO A 215 26.37 3.83 10.01
C PRO A 215 25.31 2.94 10.68
N VAL A 216 25.61 2.47 11.89
CA VAL A 216 24.72 1.58 12.68
C VAL A 216 23.34 2.20 12.89
N TRP A 217 23.26 3.53 13.04
CA TRP A 217 21.98 4.21 13.22
C TRP A 217 21.05 4.07 12.01
N GLY A 218 21.60 4.05 10.80
CA GLY A 218 20.81 3.91 9.57
C GLY A 218 20.36 2.48 9.33
N VAL A 219 21.23 1.51 9.60
CA VAL A 219 20.99 0.08 9.31
C VAL A 219 20.18 -0.60 10.42
N ALA A 220 20.35 -0.20 11.68
CA ALA A 220 19.73 -0.87 12.83
C ALA A 220 18.74 0.03 13.57
N TYR A 221 19.12 1.24 13.97
CA TYR A 221 18.27 2.04 14.87
C TYR A 221 16.99 2.54 14.21
N ILE A 222 17.06 3.06 12.98
CA ILE A 222 15.86 3.52 12.25
C ILE A 222 14.85 2.37 12.07
N PRO A 223 15.20 1.23 11.44
CA PRO A 223 14.25 0.13 11.29
C PRO A 223 13.80 -0.47 12.63
N MET A 224 14.64 -0.47 13.67
CA MET A 224 14.24 -0.90 15.01
C MET A 224 13.18 0.03 15.62
N VAL A 225 13.36 1.35 15.54
CA VAL A 225 12.36 2.32 16.02
C VAL A 225 11.04 2.17 15.27
N LEU A 226 11.08 2.05 13.94
CA LEU A 226 9.86 1.82 13.13
C LEU A 226 9.15 0.51 13.52
N THR A 227 9.92 -0.55 13.77
CA THR A 227 9.38 -1.83 14.24
C THR A 227 8.76 -1.69 15.62
N ILE A 228 9.43 -1.03 16.57
CA ILE A 228 8.92 -0.80 17.93
C ILE A 228 7.62 0.01 17.90
N VAL A 229 7.55 1.08 17.12
CA VAL A 229 6.33 1.88 16.95
C VAL A 229 5.17 1.01 16.44
N THR A 230 5.46 0.11 15.50
CA THR A 230 4.46 -0.82 14.96
C THR A 230 4.03 -1.87 15.99
N VAL A 231 4.97 -2.40 16.79
CA VAL A 231 4.72 -3.35 17.88
C VAL A 231 3.87 -2.75 19.00
N ILE A 232 4.20 -1.53 19.47
CA ILE A 232 3.49 -0.88 20.59
C ILE A 232 1.99 -0.77 20.29
N ARG A 233 1.63 -0.53 19.02
CA ARG A 233 0.22 -0.43 18.60
C ARG A 233 -0.50 -1.78 18.55
N HIS A 234 0.23 -2.88 18.44
CA HIS A 234 -0.29 -4.24 18.26
C HIS A 234 0.60 -5.30 18.94
N PRO A 235 0.70 -5.32 20.29
CA PRO A 235 1.64 -6.19 21.00
C PRO A 235 1.36 -7.69 20.76
N LYS A 236 0.10 -8.04 20.51
CA LYS A 236 -0.31 -9.42 20.17
C LYS A 236 0.35 -9.95 18.89
N ASN A 237 0.83 -9.07 18.01
CA ASN A 237 1.43 -9.43 16.73
C ASN A 237 2.96 -9.45 16.76
N LEU A 238 3.59 -9.40 17.94
CA LEU A 238 5.06 -9.40 18.07
C LEU A 238 5.71 -10.58 17.33
N HIS A 239 5.10 -11.77 17.42
CA HIS A 239 5.57 -12.98 16.76
C HIS A 239 5.53 -12.92 15.22
N ILE A 240 4.78 -11.98 14.63
CA ILE A 240 4.67 -11.79 13.17
C ILE A 240 5.74 -10.82 12.64
N MET A 241 6.35 -10.01 13.51
CA MET A 241 7.28 -8.95 13.11
C MET A 241 8.46 -9.41 12.27
N PRO A 242 9.17 -10.51 12.60
CA PRO A 242 10.27 -10.98 11.76
C PRO A 242 9.82 -11.29 10.33
N PHE A 243 8.65 -11.92 10.18
CA PHE A 243 8.07 -12.21 8.87
C PHE A 243 7.65 -10.95 8.13
N TRP A 244 7.13 -9.95 8.84
CA TRP A 244 6.79 -8.67 8.22
C TRP A 244 8.02 -7.91 7.73
N ILE A 245 9.10 -7.85 8.52
CA ILE A 245 10.36 -7.19 8.11
C ILE A 245 10.91 -7.86 6.84
N LEU A 246 10.96 -9.19 6.83
CA LEU A 246 11.43 -9.95 5.66
C LEU A 246 10.49 -9.74 4.46
N PHE A 247 9.18 -9.75 4.67
CA PHE A 247 8.21 -9.50 3.61
C PHE A 247 8.33 -8.08 3.03
N GLU A 248 8.44 -7.07 3.89
CA GLU A 248 8.65 -5.68 3.48
C GLU A 248 9.95 -5.51 2.69
N SER A 249 11.02 -6.23 3.03
CA SER A 249 12.25 -6.21 2.23
C SER A 249 12.02 -6.62 0.77
N VAL A 250 11.21 -7.66 0.53
CA VAL A 250 10.83 -8.09 -0.83
C VAL A 250 9.89 -7.08 -1.48
N MET A 251 8.92 -6.56 -0.72
CA MET A 251 7.95 -5.60 -1.25
C MET A 251 8.58 -4.26 -1.63
N THR A 252 9.65 -3.82 -0.98
CA THR A 252 10.35 -2.58 -1.36
C THR A 252 10.85 -2.63 -2.81
N LEU A 253 11.28 -3.79 -3.30
CA LEU A 253 11.69 -3.99 -4.69
C LEU A 253 10.52 -3.81 -5.66
N HIS A 254 9.37 -4.41 -5.36
CA HIS A 254 8.16 -4.25 -6.17
C HIS A 254 7.66 -2.80 -6.16
N ARG A 255 7.64 -2.15 -4.98
CA ARG A 255 7.18 -0.76 -4.84
C ARG A 255 8.15 0.22 -5.50
N MET A 256 9.46 0.04 -5.38
CA MET A 256 10.46 0.84 -6.09
C MET A 256 10.28 0.72 -7.60
N ARG A 257 10.23 -0.52 -8.13
CA ARG A 257 10.02 -0.76 -9.56
C ARG A 257 8.74 -0.06 -10.05
N ALA A 258 7.63 -0.25 -9.33
CA ALA A 258 6.37 0.37 -9.66
C ALA A 258 6.42 1.90 -9.62
N ALA A 259 7.05 2.48 -8.59
CA ALA A 259 7.21 3.92 -8.47
C ALA A 259 8.03 4.52 -9.63
N VAL A 260 9.13 3.87 -10.01
CA VAL A 260 9.93 4.28 -11.18
C VAL A 260 9.13 4.16 -12.48
N THR A 261 8.42 3.05 -12.69
CA THR A 261 7.54 2.86 -13.86
C THR A 261 6.48 3.97 -13.95
N GLY A 262 5.82 4.29 -12.83
CA GLY A 262 4.80 5.33 -12.78
C GLY A 262 5.34 6.76 -13.00
N LEU A 263 6.48 7.07 -12.37
CA LEU A 263 7.11 8.39 -12.45
C LEU A 263 7.66 8.67 -13.86
N LEU A 264 8.22 7.66 -14.51
CA LEU A 264 8.79 7.77 -15.86
C LEU A 264 7.79 7.41 -16.97
N GLU A 265 6.56 7.02 -16.62
CA GLU A 265 5.51 6.61 -17.57
C GLU A 265 5.96 5.46 -18.50
N LEU A 266 6.71 4.49 -17.95
CA LEU A 266 7.19 3.32 -18.69
C LEU A 266 6.06 2.35 -19.05
N GLU A 267 6.30 1.45 -20.00
CA GLU A 267 5.30 0.48 -20.46
C GLU A 267 4.63 -0.28 -19.29
N GLY A 268 3.30 -0.35 -19.32
CA GLY A 268 2.50 -1.00 -18.28
C GLY A 268 2.19 -0.12 -17.06
N PHE A 269 2.64 1.14 -17.00
CA PHE A 269 2.38 2.02 -15.84
C PHE A 269 0.88 2.20 -15.52
N ASN A 270 0.02 2.24 -16.55
CA ASN A 270 -1.42 2.46 -16.44
C ASN A 270 -2.25 1.15 -16.54
N GLN A 271 -1.62 -0.01 -16.36
CA GLN A 271 -2.30 -1.28 -16.57
C GLN A 271 -3.22 -1.61 -15.39
N TRP A 272 -4.53 -1.53 -15.61
CA TRP A 272 -5.53 -1.92 -14.62
C TRP A 272 -5.82 -3.42 -14.71
N THR A 273 -5.27 -4.19 -13.77
CA THR A 273 -5.63 -5.61 -13.61
C THR A 273 -6.45 -5.80 -12.35
N VAL A 274 -7.66 -6.33 -12.49
CA VAL A 274 -8.56 -6.62 -11.35
C VAL A 274 -7.87 -7.58 -10.38
N THR A 275 -7.87 -7.18 -9.11
CA THR A 275 -7.36 -8.03 -8.02
C THR A 275 -8.45 -9.01 -7.64
N LYS A 276 -8.22 -10.30 -7.90
CA LYS A 276 -9.19 -11.33 -7.55
C LYS A 276 -9.34 -11.41 -6.03
N LYS A 277 -10.60 -11.38 -5.59
CA LYS A 277 -11.08 -11.62 -4.23
C LYS A 277 -11.74 -12.99 -4.24
N VAL A 278 -11.50 -13.80 -3.22
CA VAL A 278 -11.93 -15.21 -3.21
C VAL A 278 -13.30 -15.35 -2.54
N GLY A 279 -13.74 -14.35 -1.77
CA GLY A 279 -14.97 -14.45 -0.99
C GLY A 279 -14.80 -15.35 0.25
N ASN A 280 -15.84 -15.41 1.07
CA ASN A 280 -15.94 -16.40 2.15
C ASN A 280 -16.43 -17.73 1.56
N ASP A 281 -15.64 -18.38 0.72
CA ASP A 281 -15.94 -19.76 0.31
C ASP A 281 -15.60 -20.69 1.47
N LEU A 282 -16.55 -20.79 2.40
CA LEU A 282 -16.63 -21.85 3.41
C LEU A 282 -17.71 -22.89 3.08
N GLU A 283 -18.45 -22.77 1.97
CA GLU A 283 -19.42 -23.79 1.57
C GLU A 283 -19.51 -23.93 0.04
N ASP A 284 -19.56 -25.20 -0.38
CA ASP A 284 -19.72 -25.70 -1.75
C ASP A 284 -20.76 -24.91 -2.56
N THR A 285 -20.29 -24.05 -3.45
CA THR A 285 -21.06 -23.72 -4.65
C THR A 285 -20.24 -24.10 -5.87
N GLU A 286 -20.79 -25.02 -6.66
CA GLU A 286 -20.25 -25.47 -7.94
C GLU A 286 -20.18 -24.28 -8.92
N VAL A 287 -19.14 -23.47 -8.80
CA VAL A 287 -18.74 -22.56 -9.86
C VAL A 287 -18.23 -23.44 -11.01
N PRO A 288 -18.70 -23.27 -12.25
CA PRO A 288 -18.21 -24.07 -13.36
C PRO A 288 -16.70 -23.96 -13.40
N LEU A 289 -16.01 -25.10 -13.25
CA LEU A 289 -14.55 -25.19 -13.29
C LEU A 289 -14.08 -24.60 -14.62
N LEU A 290 -13.78 -23.30 -14.61
CA LEU A 290 -13.01 -22.64 -15.65
C LEU A 290 -11.81 -23.52 -15.90
N GLN A 291 -11.77 -24.15 -17.08
CA GLN A 291 -10.75 -25.11 -17.51
C GLN A 291 -9.41 -24.68 -16.94
N LYS A 292 -8.87 -25.48 -15.99
CA LYS A 292 -7.55 -25.23 -15.39
C LYS A 292 -6.53 -25.27 -16.51
N THR A 293 -6.28 -24.12 -17.15
CA THR A 293 -5.20 -23.97 -18.11
C THR A 293 -3.95 -24.37 -17.36
N ARG A 294 -3.25 -25.38 -17.86
CA ARG A 294 -2.00 -25.91 -17.27
C ARG A 294 -0.99 -24.77 -17.27
N LYS A 295 -1.00 -23.94 -16.23
CA LYS A 295 -0.10 -22.78 -16.11
C LYS A 295 1.32 -23.32 -16.13
N ARG A 296 2.14 -22.84 -17.07
CA ARG A 296 3.53 -23.29 -17.20
C ARG A 296 4.25 -22.98 -15.88
N LEU A 297 5.25 -23.80 -15.51
CA LEU A 297 6.12 -23.53 -14.36
C LEU A 297 6.67 -22.09 -14.39
N ARG A 298 6.94 -21.57 -15.60
CA ARG A 298 7.35 -20.19 -15.87
C ARG A 298 6.35 -19.11 -15.38
N ASP A 299 5.05 -19.40 -15.34
CA ASP A 299 4.01 -18.46 -14.87
C ASP A 299 3.86 -18.43 -13.35
N ARG A 300 4.49 -19.41 -12.67
CA ARG A 300 4.51 -19.60 -11.22
C ARG A 300 5.80 -19.10 -10.57
N VAL A 301 6.77 -18.67 -11.36
CA VAL A 301 8.10 -18.28 -10.87
C VAL A 301 8.36 -16.83 -11.21
N ASN A 302 8.70 -16.04 -10.20
CA ASN A 302 9.15 -14.66 -10.38
C ASN A 302 10.69 -14.64 -10.40
N PHE A 303 11.25 -14.55 -11.61
CA PHE A 303 12.71 -14.64 -11.83
C PHE A 303 13.51 -13.52 -11.15
N LEU A 304 12.91 -12.35 -10.98
CA LEU A 304 13.59 -11.20 -10.39
C LEU A 304 13.84 -11.44 -8.90
N GLU A 305 12.85 -11.97 -8.19
CA GLU A 305 12.99 -12.38 -6.79
C GLU A 305 13.97 -13.53 -6.62
N ILE A 306 13.98 -14.51 -7.54
CA ILE A 306 15.01 -15.57 -7.54
C ILE A 306 16.41 -15.01 -7.75
N GLY A 307 16.57 -14.06 -8.68
CA GLY A 307 17.87 -13.40 -8.91
C GLY A 307 18.38 -12.69 -7.66
N PHE A 308 17.52 -11.92 -6.98
CA PHE A 308 17.87 -11.29 -5.71
C PHE A 308 18.15 -12.31 -4.60
N SER A 309 17.41 -13.41 -4.56
CA SER A 309 17.68 -14.50 -3.62
C SER A 309 19.10 -15.05 -3.79
N VAL A 310 19.49 -15.42 -5.02
CA VAL A 310 20.83 -15.93 -5.32
C VAL A 310 21.91 -14.91 -4.94
N PHE A 311 21.70 -13.64 -5.31
CA PHE A 311 22.61 -12.55 -4.96
C PHE A 311 22.81 -12.42 -3.44
N LEU A 312 21.72 -12.46 -2.66
CA LEU A 312 21.78 -12.38 -1.20
C LEU A 312 22.47 -13.61 -0.58
N PHE A 313 22.21 -14.81 -1.10
CA PHE A 313 22.89 -16.04 -0.65
C PHE A 313 24.40 -15.99 -0.89
N LEU A 314 24.85 -15.43 -2.03
CA LEU A 314 26.26 -15.25 -2.33
C LEU A 314 26.91 -14.25 -1.37
N CYS A 315 26.29 -13.09 -1.14
CA CYS A 315 26.79 -12.08 -0.21
C CYS A 315 26.85 -12.62 1.24
N ALA A 316 25.80 -13.35 1.67
CA ALA A 316 25.77 -13.98 2.99
C ALA A 316 26.89 -15.01 3.18
N SER A 317 27.11 -15.85 2.18
CA SER A 317 28.17 -16.88 2.21
C SER A 317 29.56 -16.25 2.19
N TYR A 318 29.76 -15.18 1.42
CA TYR A 318 31.00 -14.41 1.43
C TYR A 318 31.28 -13.82 2.82
N ASN A 319 30.27 -13.18 3.44
CA ASN A 319 30.41 -12.59 4.77
C ASN A 319 30.75 -13.64 5.84
N LEU A 320 30.12 -14.82 5.76
CA LEU A 320 30.37 -15.93 6.68
C LEU A 320 31.81 -16.45 6.60
N VAL A 321 32.36 -16.58 5.40
CA VAL A 321 33.70 -17.15 5.18
C VAL A 321 34.82 -16.15 5.48
N PHE A 322 34.69 -14.91 5.02
CA PHE A 322 35.82 -13.95 5.03
C PHE A 322 35.76 -12.92 6.17
N HIS A 323 34.58 -12.65 6.74
CA HIS A 323 34.37 -11.52 7.64
C HIS A 323 33.50 -11.88 8.86
N GLY A 324 33.60 -13.12 9.35
CA GLY A 324 32.77 -13.73 10.40
C GLY A 324 32.63 -12.96 11.73
N THR A 325 33.28 -11.82 11.89
CA THR A 325 33.07 -10.87 13.00
C THR A 325 31.88 -9.92 12.80
N ARG A 326 31.37 -9.70 11.57
CA ARG A 326 30.16 -8.91 11.31
C ARG A 326 28.95 -9.84 11.11
N SER A 327 27.97 -9.82 12.03
CA SER A 327 26.84 -10.77 12.04
C SER A 327 25.71 -10.53 11.02
N TYR A 328 25.97 -9.85 9.89
CA TYR A 328 24.92 -9.54 8.90
C TYR A 328 24.51 -10.76 8.05
N TYR A 329 25.35 -11.81 7.99
CA TYR A 329 25.07 -13.03 7.22
C TYR A 329 23.73 -13.70 7.59
N LEU A 330 23.36 -13.75 8.87
CA LEU A 330 22.10 -14.37 9.31
C LEU A 330 20.89 -13.64 8.73
N TYR A 331 20.90 -12.30 8.80
CA TYR A 331 19.84 -11.48 8.23
C TYR A 331 19.76 -11.67 6.71
N MET A 332 20.90 -11.65 6.01
CA MET A 332 20.94 -11.84 4.55
C MET A 332 20.49 -13.23 4.12
N TYR A 333 20.79 -14.29 4.88
CA TYR A 333 20.26 -15.63 4.62
C TYR A 333 18.73 -15.69 4.77
N LEU A 334 18.19 -15.10 5.84
CA LEU A 334 16.74 -15.03 6.06
C LEU A 334 16.04 -14.20 4.97
N GLN A 335 16.66 -13.09 4.55
CA GLN A 335 16.18 -12.24 3.45
C GLN A 335 16.21 -13.01 2.12
N GLY A 336 17.33 -13.67 1.80
CA GLY A 336 17.48 -14.50 0.60
C GLY A 336 16.45 -15.64 0.56
N LEU A 337 16.16 -16.26 1.71
CA LEU A 337 15.10 -17.27 1.83
C LEU A 337 13.70 -16.68 1.58
N ALA A 338 13.42 -15.49 2.12
CA ALA A 338 12.14 -14.81 1.88
C ALA A 338 11.93 -14.51 0.38
N PHE A 339 12.96 -13.98 -0.30
CA PHE A 339 12.94 -13.77 -1.75
C PHE A 339 12.73 -15.08 -2.52
N LEU A 340 13.36 -16.19 -2.09
CA LEU A 340 13.17 -17.50 -2.72
C LEU A 340 11.73 -18.01 -2.58
N LEU A 341 11.19 -18.01 -1.36
CA LEU A 341 9.85 -18.54 -1.05
C LEU A 341 8.76 -17.73 -1.76
N LEU A 342 8.88 -16.40 -1.78
CA LEU A 342 7.95 -15.53 -2.49
C LEU A 342 8.12 -15.64 -4.01
N GLY A 343 9.36 -15.75 -4.52
CA GLY A 343 9.66 -15.94 -5.93
C GLY A 343 9.11 -17.25 -6.50
N LEU A 344 9.03 -18.30 -5.68
CA LEU A 344 8.42 -19.59 -6.02
C LEU A 344 6.90 -19.64 -5.76
N ASN A 345 6.28 -18.54 -5.30
CA ASN A 345 4.87 -18.44 -4.93
C ASN A 345 4.41 -19.44 -3.84
N PHE A 346 5.29 -19.81 -2.89
CA PHE A 346 4.91 -20.68 -1.76
C PHE A 346 4.01 -20.01 -0.70
N THR A 347 3.72 -18.71 -0.83
CA THR A 347 2.91 -17.93 0.11
C THR A 347 1.53 -17.59 -0.49
N GLY A 348 0.70 -18.61 -0.60
CA GLY A 348 -0.74 -18.52 -0.81
C GLY A 348 -1.38 -19.67 -0.04
N THR A 349 -2.71 -19.69 0.10
CA THR A 349 -3.41 -20.89 0.59
C THR A 349 -2.91 -22.10 -0.22
N CYS A 350 -2.06 -22.92 0.40
CA CYS A 350 -1.65 -24.19 -0.17
C CYS A 350 -2.92 -25.01 -0.28
N SER A 351 -3.53 -25.06 -1.46
CA SER A 351 -4.54 -26.05 -1.82
C SER A 351 -3.96 -27.47 -1.88
N CYS A 352 -2.83 -27.74 -1.20
CA CYS A 352 -2.18 -29.05 -1.13
C CYS A 352 -2.48 -29.78 0.19
N CYS A 353 -3.31 -29.22 1.06
CA CYS A 353 -3.93 -29.96 2.17
C CYS A 353 -5.43 -29.68 2.20
N GLN A 354 -6.13 -30.15 1.17
CA GLN A 354 -7.53 -30.55 1.24
C GLN A 354 -7.64 -31.89 0.52
#